data_AF-A0A0J7XID2-F1
#
_entry.id   AF-A0A0J7XID2-F1
#
_cell.length_a   1.000
_cell.length_b   1.000
_cell.length_c   1.000
_cell.angle_alpha   90.00
_cell.angle_beta   90.00
_cell.angle_gamma   90.00
#
_symmetry.space_group_name_H-M   'P 1'
#
loop_
_entity.id
_entity.type
_entity.pdbx_description
1 polymer ?
#
loop_
_entity_poly.entity_id
_entity_poly.type
_entity_poly.pdbx_seq_one_letter_code
_entity_poly.pdbx_strand_id
1 'polypeptide(L)'
;MPIEPFVLIVADHDRRVFSVEGPMVDDNPWSKPVVDAQDGGKRHINCFVPGGPSRTDVETAAREYQREYGYARVEAGSIVSRKPC
;
A
#
# COMPACT_ATOMS: atom_id res chain seq x y z
N MET A 1 16.65 19.71 3.09
CA MET A 1 16.11 19.18 1.82
C MET A 1 14.63 18.92 2.02
N PRO A 2 13.74 19.29 1.09
CA PRO A 2 12.33 18.92 1.20
C PRO A 2 12.19 17.39 1.09
N ILE A 3 11.29 16.80 1.89
CA ILE A 3 10.96 15.38 1.80
C ILE A 3 10.01 15.22 0.61
N GLU A 4 10.38 14.40 -0.36
CA GLU A 4 9.53 14.11 -1.53
C GLU A 4 8.39 13.16 -1.12
N PRO A 5 7.12 13.48 -1.44
CA PRO A 5 6.02 12.57 -1.21
C PRO A 5 6.17 11.27 -1.99
N PHE A 6 5.67 10.17 -1.44
CA PHE A 6 5.65 8.86 -2.07
C PHE A 6 4.35 8.13 -1.77
N VAL A 7 4.05 7.10 -2.56
CA VAL A 7 2.91 6.20 -2.33
C VAL A 7 3.37 4.89 -1.72
N LEU A 8 2.47 4.19 -1.04
CA LEU A 8 2.70 2.87 -0.47
C LEU A 8 1.68 1.90 -1.08
N ILE A 9 2.13 0.84 -1.73
CA ILE A 9 1.24 -0.24 -2.17
C ILE A 9 1.06 -1.19 -0.99
N VAL A 10 -0.17 -1.49 -0.64
CA VAL A 10 -0.52 -2.53 0.33
C VAL A 10 -1.24 -3.63 -0.43
N ALA A 11 -0.72 -4.85 -0.41
CA ALA A 11 -1.33 -5.97 -1.10
C ALA A 11 -1.76 -7.07 -0.12
N ASP A 12 -2.96 -7.60 -0.35
CA ASP A 12 -3.47 -8.81 0.28
C ASP A 12 -3.41 -9.92 -0.77
N HIS A 13 -2.38 -10.75 -0.66
CA HIS A 13 -2.12 -11.83 -1.61
C HIS A 13 -3.17 -12.94 -1.53
N ASP A 14 -3.75 -13.18 -0.36
CA ASP A 14 -4.77 -14.22 -0.15
C ASP A 14 -6.06 -13.85 -0.89
N ARG A 15 -6.41 -12.57 -0.88
CA ARG A 15 -7.61 -12.04 -1.56
C ARG A 15 -7.33 -11.54 -2.98
N ARG A 16 -6.07 -11.50 -3.40
CA ARG A 16 -5.62 -10.93 -4.69
C ARG A 16 -6.13 -9.51 -4.92
N VAL A 17 -6.09 -8.69 -3.87
CA VAL A 17 -6.45 -7.27 -3.92
C VAL A 17 -5.29 -6.41 -3.45
N PHE A 18 -5.28 -5.16 -3.89
CA PHE A 18 -4.30 -4.18 -3.43
C PHE A 18 -4.92 -2.79 -3.31
N SER A 19 -4.38 -1.97 -2.41
CA SER A 19 -4.66 -0.55 -2.32
C SER A 19 -3.38 0.24 -2.56
N VAL A 20 -3.53 1.47 -3.05
CA VAL A 20 -2.43 2.44 -3.15
C VAL A 20 -2.72 3.54 -2.15
N GLU A 21 -1.80 3.71 -1.22
CA GLU A 21 -1.92 4.59 -0.08
C GLU A 21 -1.05 5.84 -0.26
N GLY A 22 -1.50 6.96 0.28
CA GLY A 22 -0.82 8.26 0.14
C GLY A 22 -1.37 9.11 -1.01
N PRO A 23 -0.55 10.01 -1.61
CA PRO A 23 0.87 10.22 -1.33
C PRO A 23 1.13 10.72 0.11
N MET A 24 2.29 10.40 0.66
CA MET A 24 2.69 10.73 2.03
C MET A 24 4.19 11.03 2.11
N VAL A 25 4.61 11.71 3.18
CA VAL A 25 6.04 11.99 3.47
C VAL A 25 6.58 11.18 4.65
N ASP A 26 5.69 10.47 5.34
CA ASP A 26 5.98 9.65 6.52
C ASP A 26 5.09 8.41 6.50
N ASP A 27 5.73 7.25 6.45
CA ASP A 27 5.08 5.94 6.47
C ASP A 27 5.03 5.29 7.86
N ASN A 28 5.63 5.91 8.89
CA ASN A 28 5.57 5.41 10.28
C ASN A 28 4.15 5.05 10.74
N PRO A 29 3.08 5.79 10.38
CA PRO A 29 1.72 5.42 10.79
C PRO A 29 1.18 4.14 10.12
N TRP A 30 1.87 3.56 9.13
CA TRP A 30 1.44 2.33 8.43
C TRP A 30 2.02 1.06 9.02
N SER A 31 3.20 1.12 9.67
CA SER A 31 3.89 -0.09 10.14
C SER A 31 3.03 -0.92 11.09
N LYS A 32 2.41 -0.27 12.10
CA LYS A 32 1.55 -0.97 13.06
C LYS A 32 0.26 -1.52 12.41
N PRO A 33 -0.52 -0.74 11.64
CA PRO A 33 -1.69 -1.27 10.94
C PRO A 33 -1.39 -2.46 10.01
N VAL A 34 -0.25 -2.44 9.30
CA VAL A 34 0.16 -3.55 8.43
C VAL A 34 0.47 -4.81 9.25
N VAL A 35 1.25 -4.68 10.33
CA VAL A 35 1.56 -5.80 11.23
C VAL A 35 0.29 -6.35 11.89
N ASP A 36 -0.60 -5.48 12.37
CA ASP A 36 -1.86 -5.89 12.97
C ASP A 36 -2.74 -6.62 11.93
N ALA A 37 -2.75 -6.18 10.67
CA ALA A 37 -3.54 -6.79 9.60
C ALA A 37 -3.02 -8.16 9.13
N GLN A 38 -1.72 -8.44 9.31
CA GLN A 38 -1.14 -9.77 9.08
C GLN A 38 -1.69 -10.82 10.06
N ASP A 39 -2.33 -10.43 11.16
CA ASP A 39 -2.96 -11.30 12.17
C ASP A 39 -2.02 -12.44 12.62
N GLY A 40 -0.81 -12.09 13.03
CA GLY A 40 0.20 -13.05 13.45
C GLY A 40 0.69 -13.99 12.33
N GLY A 41 0.59 -13.56 11.06
CA GLY A 41 1.00 -14.32 9.89
C GLY A 41 -0.13 -15.16 9.26
N LYS A 42 -1.37 -15.07 9.76
CA LYS A 42 -2.52 -15.77 9.18
C LYS A 42 -2.98 -15.15 7.86
N ARG A 43 -2.65 -13.88 7.61
CA ARG A 43 -2.94 -13.19 6.35
C ARG A 43 -1.65 -12.78 5.67
N HIS A 44 -1.53 -13.11 4.39
CA HIS A 44 -0.38 -12.76 3.58
C HIS A 44 -0.53 -11.33 3.03
N ILE A 45 -0.22 -10.36 3.90
CA ILE A 45 -0.22 -8.92 3.58
C ILE A 45 1.20 -8.40 3.57
N ASN A 46 1.56 -7.65 2.53
CA ASN A 46 2.79 -6.88 2.48
C ASN A 46 2.51 -5.41 2.13
N CYS A 47 3.48 -4.56 2.43
CA CYS A 47 3.49 -3.18 1.96
C CYS A 47 4.87 -2.81 1.43
N PHE A 48 4.93 -2.01 0.36
CA PHE A 48 6.19 -1.55 -0.22
C PHE A 48 6.00 -0.26 -1.01
N VAL A 49 7.09 0.50 -1.15
CA VAL A 49 7.12 1.71 -1.98
C VAL A 49 7.56 1.32 -3.39
N PRO A 50 6.76 1.58 -4.44
CA PRO A 50 7.16 1.30 -5.81
C PRO A 50 8.31 2.21 -6.27
N GLY A 51 9.06 1.75 -7.27
CA GLY A 51 10.16 2.50 -7.87
C GLY A 51 9.72 3.43 -9.00
N GLY A 52 10.65 4.26 -9.49
CA GLY A 52 10.45 5.06 -10.70
C GLY A 52 9.27 6.04 -10.62
N PRO A 53 8.57 6.30 -11.75
CA PRO A 53 7.41 7.20 -11.80
C PRO A 53 6.26 6.77 -10.89
N SER A 54 6.12 5.47 -10.63
CA SER A 54 5.12 4.92 -9.70
C SER A 54 5.34 5.34 -8.26
N ARG A 55 6.56 5.77 -7.90
CA ARG A 55 6.87 6.20 -6.52
C ARG A 55 5.97 7.33 -6.04
N THR A 56 5.57 8.24 -6.92
CA THR A 56 4.90 9.49 -6.52
C THR A 56 3.51 9.67 -7.13
N ASP A 57 3.11 8.80 -8.08
CA ASP A 57 1.82 8.89 -8.77
C ASP A 57 0.95 7.66 -8.49
N VAL A 58 -0.22 7.91 -7.88
CA VAL A 58 -1.16 6.86 -7.42
C VAL A 58 -1.69 6.04 -8.60
N GLU A 59 -2.05 6.69 -9.71
CA GLU A 59 -2.66 6.02 -10.86
C GLU A 59 -1.65 5.19 -11.65
N THR A 60 -0.41 5.70 -11.78
CA THR A 60 0.69 4.96 -12.40
C THR A 60 1.06 3.74 -11.56
N ALA A 61 1.19 3.90 -10.23
CA ALA A 61 1.44 2.78 -9.32
C ALA A 61 0.35 1.71 -9.41
N ALA A 62 -0.92 2.14 -9.40
CA ALA A 62 -2.06 1.23 -9.50
C ALA A 62 -2.08 0.47 -10.83
N ARG A 63 -1.89 1.19 -11.94
CA ARG A 63 -1.87 0.61 -13.28
C ARG A 63 -0.73 -0.38 -13.45
N GLU A 64 0.46 -0.05 -12.98
CA GLU A 64 1.64 -0.93 -13.09
C GLU A 64 1.47 -2.18 -12.24
N TYR A 65 1.04 -2.04 -10.99
CA TYR A 65 0.82 -3.18 -10.10
C TYR A 65 -0.28 -4.12 -10.62
N GLN A 66 -1.41 -3.55 -11.07
CA GLN A 66 -2.48 -4.34 -11.67
C GLN A 66 -2.03 -5.06 -12.94
N ARG A 67 -1.21 -4.42 -13.79
CA ARG A 67 -0.66 -5.04 -15.00
C ARG A 67 0.30 -6.17 -14.69
N GLU A 68 1.13 -6.05 -13.65
CA GLU A 68 2.16 -7.02 -13.31
C GLU A 68 1.59 -8.24 -12.58
N TYR A 69 0.67 -8.04 -11.62
CA TYR A 69 0.18 -9.09 -10.73
C TYR A 69 -1.27 -9.53 -11.01
N GLY A 70 -2.04 -8.74 -11.76
CA GLY A 70 -3.45 -9.02 -12.07
C GLY A 70 -4.36 -8.95 -10.85
N TYR A 71 -4.01 -8.17 -9.83
CA TYR A 71 -4.82 -8.00 -8.61
C TYR A 71 -5.88 -6.93 -8.82
N ALA A 72 -6.99 -7.01 -8.09
CA ALA A 72 -8.02 -5.98 -8.13
C ALA A 72 -7.66 -4.80 -7.21
N ARG A 73 -7.71 -3.58 -7.74
CA ARG A 73 -7.56 -2.37 -6.93
C ARG A 73 -8.79 -2.21 -6.03
N VAL A 74 -8.56 -1.91 -4.76
CA VAL A 74 -9.58 -1.51 -3.79
C VAL A 74 -9.29 -0.12 -3.23
N GLU A 75 -10.25 0.44 -2.51
CA GLU A 75 -10.13 1.77 -1.90
C GLU A 75 -8.95 1.86 -0.92
N ALA A 76 -8.32 3.03 -0.87
CA ALA A 76 -7.29 3.33 0.11
C ALA A 76 -7.81 3.10 1.55
N GLY A 77 -7.00 2.46 2.39
CA GLY A 77 -7.36 2.12 3.77
C GLY A 77 -8.32 0.94 3.94
N SER A 78 -8.76 0.28 2.86
CA SER A 78 -9.69 -0.85 2.96
C SER A 78 -9.00 -2.17 3.33
N ILE A 79 -7.69 -2.31 3.05
CA ILE A 79 -6.90 -3.50 3.43
C ILE A 79 -6.36 -3.34 4.85
N VAL A 80 -5.82 -2.17 5.15
CA VAL A 80 -5.31 -1.79 6.48
C VAL A 80 -5.94 -0.46 6.88
N SER A 81 -6.63 -0.43 8.01
CA SER A 81 -7.15 0.84 8.54
C SER A 81 -6.09 1.52 9.37
N ARG A 82 -5.69 2.74 8.96
CA ARG A 82 -5.12 3.71 9.90
C ARG A 82 -6.20 3.98 10.95
N LYS A 83 -6.08 3.41 12.14
CA LYS A 83 -6.89 3.90 13.26
C LYS A 83 -6.47 5.36 13.47
N PRO A 84 -7.39 6.34 13.39
CA PRO A 84 -7.08 7.67 13.90
C PRO A 84 -6.71 7.50 15.38
N CYS A 85 -5.57 8.07 15.76
CA CYS A 85 -5.12 8.12 17.15
C CYS A 85 -6.15 8.85 18.02
#